data_AF-A0A7S3FVP8-F1
#
_entry.id   AF-A0A7S3FVP8-F1
#
_cell.length_a   1.000
_cell.length_b   1.000
_cell.length_c   1.000
_cell.angle_alpha   90.00
_cell.angle_beta   90.00
_cell.angle_gamma   90.00
#
_symmetry.space_group_name_H-M   'P 1'
#
loop_
_entity.id
_entity.type
_entity.pdbx_description
1 polymer ?
#
loop_
_entity_poly.entity_id
_entity_poly.type
_entity_poly.pdbx_seq_one_letter_code
_entity_poly.pdbx_strand_id
1 'polypeptide(L)'
;MKLPGNEEKMGPSNTPKHLSKSEHKDVKFDKRSNVGASLVYVTLDSEEDARRFVKRLFSKSLIANAEFHIGGFERSYLMFGHIETAENKVWLELTTSDDRVKELVNYINANDPTTYDYPVTDVQVEPIQQANKQYIEWVKMQTAPKKAFKYDQDLDKE
;
A
#
# COMPACT_ATOMS: atom_id res chain seq x y z
N MET A 1 -18.99 34.12 -19.20
CA MET A 1 -19.29 32.68 -19.05
C MET A 1 -17.99 31.93 -19.29
N LYS A 2 -17.28 31.50 -18.24
CA LYS A 2 -16.04 30.71 -18.34
C LYS A 2 -16.42 29.22 -18.21
N LEU A 3 -15.90 28.38 -19.10
CA LEU A 3 -16.13 26.93 -19.08
C LEU A 3 -15.43 26.28 -17.88
N PRO A 4 -16.01 25.21 -17.29
CA PRO A 4 -15.42 24.52 -16.15
C PRO A 4 -14.14 23.78 -16.56
N GLY A 5 -13.09 23.86 -15.73
CA GLY A 5 -11.83 23.12 -15.89
C GLY A 5 -10.64 23.90 -16.44
N ASN A 6 -10.77 25.22 -16.67
CA ASN A 6 -9.66 26.04 -17.15
C ASN A 6 -8.97 26.77 -15.98
N GLU A 7 -8.26 25.99 -15.16
CA GLU A 7 -7.29 26.55 -14.22
C GLU A 7 -5.99 26.83 -14.98
N GLU A 8 -5.60 28.11 -15.04
CA GLU A 8 -4.30 28.53 -15.54
C GLU A 8 -3.21 27.74 -14.81
N LYS A 9 -2.54 26.84 -15.53
CA LYS A 9 -1.51 25.98 -14.97
C LYS A 9 -0.23 26.77 -14.75
N MET A 10 -0.20 27.52 -13.64
CA MET A 10 0.91 28.38 -13.24
C MET A 10 2.14 27.60 -12.72
N GLY A 11 2.03 26.28 -12.59
CA GLY A 11 3.12 25.40 -12.16
C GLY A 11 2.68 23.94 -12.07
N PRO A 12 3.56 23.02 -11.65
CA PRO A 12 3.17 21.64 -11.34
C PRO A 12 2.23 21.65 -10.13
N SER A 13 0.92 21.66 -10.38
CA SER A 13 -0.07 21.41 -9.33
C SER A 13 -0.10 19.92 -9.03
N ASN A 14 0.03 19.60 -7.74
CA ASN A 14 -0.20 18.25 -7.22
C ASN A 14 -1.72 18.02 -7.10
N THR A 15 -2.44 18.17 -8.21
CA THR A 15 -3.87 17.88 -8.28
C THR A 15 -4.02 16.38 -8.55
N PRO A 16 -4.70 15.62 -7.69
CA PRO A 16 -4.98 14.21 -7.94
C PRO A 16 -5.69 14.02 -9.28
N LYS A 17 -5.32 13.00 -10.04
CA LYS A 17 -6.00 12.64 -11.29
C LYS A 17 -7.29 11.86 -11.08
N HIS A 18 -7.54 11.44 -9.86
CA HIS A 18 -8.72 10.73 -9.39
C HIS A 18 -9.16 11.44 -8.10
N LEU A 19 -10.46 11.68 -7.95
CA LEU A 19 -11.06 12.39 -6.80
C LEU A 19 -11.72 11.42 -5.82
N SER A 20 -11.88 10.15 -6.22
CA SER A 20 -12.51 9.10 -5.41
C SER A 20 -11.74 7.78 -5.48
N LYS A 21 -11.90 6.93 -4.46
CA LYS A 21 -11.28 5.58 -4.41
C LYS A 21 -11.69 4.69 -5.60
N SER A 22 -12.87 4.91 -6.17
CA SER A 22 -13.36 4.16 -7.35
C SER A 22 -12.65 4.48 -8.65
N GLU A 23 -11.91 5.60 -8.71
CA GLU A 23 -11.24 6.07 -9.92
C GLU A 23 -9.76 5.62 -10.00
N HIS A 24 -9.29 4.80 -9.05
CA HIS A 24 -7.98 4.18 -9.14
C HIS A 24 -7.89 3.31 -10.39
N LYS A 25 -6.95 3.66 -11.28
CA LYS A 25 -6.57 2.77 -12.38
C LYS A 25 -5.81 1.59 -11.82
N ASP A 26 -5.99 0.45 -12.48
CA ASP A 26 -5.20 -0.74 -12.22
C ASP A 26 -3.71 -0.44 -12.23
N VAL A 27 -3.02 -0.93 -11.20
CA VAL A 27 -1.57 -0.78 -11.07
C VAL A 27 -0.87 -1.50 -12.22
N LYS A 28 0.02 -0.79 -12.89
CA LYS A 28 0.99 -1.38 -13.83
C LYS A 28 2.28 -1.67 -13.07
N PHE A 29 2.64 -2.94 -12.97
CA PHE A 29 3.85 -3.37 -12.29
C PHE A 29 4.78 -4.04 -13.30
N ASP A 30 5.68 -3.24 -13.87
CA ASP A 30 6.59 -3.68 -14.95
C ASP A 30 8.00 -4.04 -14.44
N LYS A 31 8.34 -3.64 -13.22
CA LYS A 31 9.67 -3.87 -12.62
C LYS A 31 9.66 -5.06 -11.68
N ARG A 32 9.95 -6.24 -12.22
CA ARG A 32 10.14 -7.46 -11.43
C ARG A 32 11.52 -7.51 -10.77
N SER A 33 11.60 -8.23 -9.67
CA SER A 33 12.84 -8.52 -8.97
C SER A 33 13.57 -9.71 -9.61
N ASN A 34 14.86 -9.86 -9.34
CA ASN A 34 15.63 -11.01 -9.84
C ASN A 34 15.31 -12.30 -9.08
N VAL A 35 14.80 -12.18 -7.84
CA VAL A 35 14.54 -13.31 -6.95
C VAL A 35 13.05 -13.71 -6.94
N GLY A 36 12.16 -12.86 -7.45
CA GLY A 36 10.71 -13.06 -7.46
C GLY A 36 10.00 -12.59 -6.18
N ALA A 37 10.56 -11.63 -5.45
CA ALA A 37 9.95 -10.99 -4.29
C ALA A 37 10.27 -9.48 -4.23
N SER A 38 9.35 -8.72 -3.63
CA SER A 38 9.43 -7.27 -3.50
C SER A 38 9.07 -6.83 -2.09
N LEU A 39 9.66 -5.72 -1.67
CA LEU A 39 9.25 -4.97 -0.48
C LEU A 39 8.20 -3.94 -0.87
N VAL A 40 7.18 -3.79 -0.04
CA VAL A 40 6.12 -2.81 -0.21
C VAL A 40 6.01 -1.99 1.04
N TYR A 41 6.21 -0.69 0.89
CA TYR A 41 6.14 0.28 1.97
C TYR A 41 4.78 0.95 1.94
N VAL A 42 4.13 1.05 3.09
CA VAL A 42 2.86 1.79 3.23
C VAL A 42 2.84 2.60 4.52
N THR A 43 2.36 3.84 4.43
CA THR A 43 2.22 4.74 5.58
C THR A 43 0.76 4.79 6.02
N LEU A 44 0.50 4.56 7.31
CA LEU A 44 -0.83 4.53 7.91
C LEU A 44 -0.95 5.49 9.10
N ASP A 45 -2.18 5.80 9.49
CA ASP A 45 -2.50 6.81 10.51
C ASP A 45 -2.28 6.32 11.95
N SER A 46 -2.59 5.05 12.23
CA SER A 46 -2.56 4.51 13.59
C SER A 46 -2.02 3.07 13.64
N GLU A 47 -1.43 2.70 14.78
CA GLU A 47 -0.93 1.34 15.01
C GLU A 47 -2.07 0.31 15.02
N GLU A 48 -3.23 0.69 15.57
CA GLU A 48 -4.39 -0.19 15.60
C GLU A 48 -4.89 -0.51 14.20
N ASP A 49 -5.04 0.52 13.35
CA ASP A 49 -5.46 0.36 11.97
C ASP A 49 -4.43 -0.44 11.18
N ALA A 50 -3.14 -0.16 11.40
CA ALA A 50 -2.05 -0.92 10.79
C ALA A 50 -2.11 -2.41 11.15
N ARG A 51 -2.32 -2.75 12.43
CA ARG A 51 -2.44 -4.14 12.88
C ARG A 51 -3.65 -4.83 12.26
N ARG A 52 -4.82 -4.17 12.25
CA ARG A 52 -6.04 -4.71 11.63
C ARG A 52 -5.89 -4.86 10.11
N PHE A 53 -5.22 -3.91 9.46
CA PHE A 53 -4.97 -3.93 8.04
C PHE A 53 -4.03 -5.06 7.64
N VAL A 54 -2.89 -5.20 8.32
CA VAL A 54 -1.92 -6.28 8.11
C VAL A 54 -2.57 -7.66 8.28
N LYS A 55 -3.43 -7.86 9.29
CA LYS A 55 -4.20 -9.10 9.45
C LYS A 55 -5.01 -9.44 8.18
N ARG A 56 -5.70 -8.45 7.60
CA ARG A 56 -6.47 -8.64 6.37
C ARG A 56 -5.60 -8.94 5.15
N LEU A 57 -4.38 -8.40 5.08
CA LEU A 57 -3.43 -8.72 4.01
C LEU A 57 -2.96 -10.17 4.10
N PHE A 58 -2.65 -10.61 5.32
CA PHE A 58 -2.27 -11.99 5.61
C PHE A 58 -3.39 -12.99 5.34
N SER A 59 -4.64 -12.70 5.74
CA SER A 59 -5.78 -13.59 5.45
C SER A 59 -6.09 -13.73 3.98
N LYS A 60 -5.54 -12.86 3.12
CA LYS A 60 -5.66 -12.92 1.66
C LYS A 60 -4.41 -13.47 0.97
N SER A 61 -3.41 -13.91 1.73
CA SER A 61 -2.08 -14.28 1.20
C SER A 61 -1.49 -13.23 0.26
N LEU A 62 -1.72 -11.94 0.57
CA LEU A 62 -1.15 -10.84 -0.21
C LEU A 62 0.28 -10.52 0.24
N ILE A 63 0.66 -10.91 1.45
CA ILE A 63 1.98 -10.68 2.04
C ILE A 63 2.46 -11.96 2.76
N ALA A 64 3.78 -12.12 2.85
CA ALA A 64 4.43 -13.15 3.65
C ALA A 64 4.94 -12.61 4.99
N ASN A 65 5.30 -11.34 5.06
CA ASN A 65 5.84 -10.70 6.25
C ASN A 65 5.37 -9.24 6.35
N ALA A 66 5.34 -8.72 7.57
CA ALA A 66 5.10 -7.30 7.86
C ALA A 66 5.96 -6.85 9.04
N GLU A 67 6.74 -5.80 8.84
CA GLU A 67 7.50 -5.12 9.87
C GLU A 67 6.86 -3.75 10.16
N PHE A 68 6.74 -3.44 11.44
CA PHE A 68 6.14 -2.20 11.94
C PHE A 68 7.25 -1.28 12.43
N HIS A 69 7.45 -0.15 11.76
CA HIS A 69 8.32 0.90 12.24
C HIS A 69 7.48 1.88 13.08
N ILE A 70 7.46 1.62 14.38
CA ILE A 70 6.74 2.42 15.38
C ILE A 70 7.75 3.39 15.99
N GLY A 71 7.52 4.70 15.87
CA GLY A 71 8.49 5.67 16.38
C GLY A 71 8.28 7.13 16.00
N GLY A 72 7.04 7.58 15.78
CA GLY A 72 6.77 8.98 15.45
C GLY A 72 7.27 9.36 14.07
N PHE A 73 6.91 8.57 13.03
CA PHE A 73 7.23 8.94 11.66
C PHE A 73 6.50 10.23 11.29
N GLU A 74 7.27 11.23 10.87
CA GLU A 74 6.77 12.51 10.39
C GLU A 74 6.85 12.55 8.87
N ARG A 75 5.74 12.94 8.23
CA ARG A 75 5.67 13.10 6.79
C ARG A 75 5.29 14.54 6.46
N SER A 76 6.23 15.28 5.88
CA SER A 76 5.97 16.63 5.37
C SER A 76 5.69 16.60 3.86
N TYR A 77 4.65 17.31 3.42
CA TYR A 77 4.27 17.39 2.01
C TYR A 77 3.61 18.73 1.68
N LEU A 78 3.58 19.08 0.39
CA LEU A 78 2.94 20.30 -0.08
C LEU A 78 1.45 20.02 -0.36
N MET A 79 0.57 20.69 0.38
CA MET A 79 -0.87 20.64 0.20
C MET A 79 -1.41 22.05 0.02
N PHE A 80 -2.10 22.30 -1.10
CA PHE A 80 -2.68 23.60 -1.43
C PHE A 80 -1.71 24.80 -1.31
N GLY A 81 -0.43 24.59 -1.63
CA GLY A 81 0.59 25.65 -1.56
C GLY A 81 1.21 25.87 -0.17
N HIS A 82 0.79 25.09 0.83
CA HIS A 82 1.34 25.12 2.19
C HIS A 82 2.06 23.80 2.51
N ILE A 83 3.10 23.88 3.34
CA ILE A 83 3.76 22.69 3.86
C ILE A 83 2.89 22.17 5.02
N GLU A 84 2.38 20.97 4.85
CA GLU A 84 1.69 20.22 5.90
C GLU A 84 2.64 19.17 6.45
N THR A 85 2.58 18.95 7.77
CA THR A 85 3.33 17.87 8.44
C THR A 85 2.34 16.95 9.14
N ALA A 86 2.37 15.69 8.74
CA ALA A 86 1.58 14.65 9.40
C ALA A 86 2.48 13.87 10.36
N GLU A 87 2.20 14.01 11.65
CA GLU A 87 2.98 13.39 12.73
C GLU A 87 2.40 12.03 13.14
N ASN A 88 3.18 11.27 13.91
CA ASN A 88 2.75 10.01 14.56
C ASN A 88 2.20 8.95 13.60
N LYS A 89 2.70 8.94 12.36
CA LYS A 89 2.34 7.92 11.38
C LYS A 89 3.04 6.60 11.69
N VAL A 90 2.45 5.53 11.17
CA VAL A 90 3.02 4.18 11.21
C VAL A 90 3.54 3.85 9.83
N TRP A 91 4.82 3.52 9.75
CA TRP A 91 5.43 3.06 8.52
C TRP A 91 5.52 1.54 8.55
N LEU A 92 4.92 0.89 7.55
CA LEU A 92 4.94 -0.55 7.39
C LEU A 92 5.87 -0.94 6.25
N GLU A 93 6.74 -1.91 6.50
CA GLU A 93 7.47 -2.64 5.48
C GLU A 93 6.82 -4.02 5.32
N LEU A 94 6.33 -4.33 4.11
CA LEU A 94 5.66 -5.58 3.79
C LEU A 94 6.52 -6.36 2.81
N THR A 95 6.60 -7.68 2.96
CA THR A 95 7.28 -8.54 1.99
C THR A 95 6.26 -9.36 1.22
N THR A 96 6.34 -9.36 -0.11
CA THR A 96 5.45 -10.16 -0.97
C THR A 96 6.18 -10.75 -2.17
N SER A 97 5.54 -11.69 -2.88
CA SER A 97 6.03 -12.16 -4.18
C SER A 97 5.66 -11.19 -5.29
N ASP A 98 6.50 -11.10 -6.33
CA ASP A 98 6.28 -10.17 -7.44
C ASP A 98 4.94 -10.38 -8.15
N ASP A 99 4.47 -11.63 -8.20
CA ASP A 99 3.20 -11.99 -8.83
C ASP A 99 1.98 -11.49 -8.04
N ARG A 100 2.16 -11.10 -6.76
CA ARG A 100 1.10 -10.60 -5.89
C ARG A 100 1.12 -9.08 -5.73
N VAL A 101 2.19 -8.41 -6.16
CA VAL A 101 2.33 -6.94 -6.01
C VAL A 101 1.13 -6.19 -6.59
N LYS A 102 0.70 -6.53 -7.82
CA LYS A 102 -0.45 -5.86 -8.45
C LYS A 102 -1.71 -5.98 -7.60
N GLU A 103 -2.00 -7.19 -7.12
CA GLU A 103 -3.19 -7.46 -6.30
C GLU A 103 -3.09 -6.77 -4.92
N LEU A 104 -1.90 -6.78 -4.31
CA LEU A 104 -1.64 -6.12 -3.05
C LEU A 104 -1.86 -4.60 -3.15
N VAL A 105 -1.25 -3.93 -4.12
CA VAL A 105 -1.38 -2.47 -4.27
C VAL A 105 -2.82 -2.08 -4.63
N ASN A 106 -3.49 -2.83 -5.51
CA ASN A 106 -4.91 -2.61 -5.80
C ASN A 106 -5.77 -2.77 -4.53
N TYR A 107 -5.49 -3.79 -3.71
CA TYR A 107 -6.20 -4.00 -2.45
C TYR A 107 -5.95 -2.84 -1.46
N ILE A 108 -4.70 -2.37 -1.37
CA ILE A 108 -4.34 -1.22 -0.52
C ILE A 108 -5.13 0.02 -0.94
N ASN A 109 -5.09 0.39 -2.22
CA ASN A 109 -5.82 1.57 -2.72
C ASN A 109 -7.34 1.49 -2.46
N ALA A 110 -7.93 0.29 -2.58
CA ALA A 110 -9.36 0.09 -2.36
C ALA A 110 -9.75 0.03 -0.87
N ASN A 111 -8.85 -0.37 0.02
CA ASN A 111 -9.14 -0.67 1.43
C ASN A 111 -8.25 0.13 2.39
N ASP A 112 -7.67 1.22 1.92
CA ASP A 112 -6.81 2.10 2.71
C ASP A 112 -7.56 2.53 3.99
N PRO A 113 -7.04 2.17 5.19
CA PRO A 113 -7.69 2.50 6.45
C PRO A 113 -7.43 3.94 6.88
N THR A 114 -6.59 4.69 6.17
CA THR A 114 -6.36 6.10 6.49
C THR A 114 -7.65 6.92 6.34
N THR A 115 -7.81 7.85 7.26
CA THR A 115 -8.93 8.82 7.29
C THR A 115 -8.70 10.01 6.37
N TYR A 116 -7.53 10.05 5.74
CA TYR A 116 -7.09 11.12 4.87
C TYR A 116 -7.90 11.12 3.57
N ASP A 117 -8.65 12.20 3.33
CA ASP A 117 -9.55 12.37 2.17
C ASP A 117 -8.79 12.69 0.85
N TYR A 118 -7.46 12.61 0.87
CA TYR A 118 -6.67 12.72 -0.35
C TYR A 118 -6.55 11.35 -0.99
N PRO A 119 -6.92 11.20 -2.27
CA PRO A 119 -7.25 9.89 -2.84
C PRO A 119 -6.03 9.05 -3.21
N VAL A 120 -4.83 9.35 -2.71
CA VAL A 120 -3.60 8.62 -3.04
C VAL A 120 -2.99 8.03 -1.79
N THR A 121 -3.12 6.73 -1.62
CA THR A 121 -2.39 6.00 -0.59
C THR A 121 -0.89 6.08 -0.85
N ASP A 122 -0.13 6.33 0.22
CA ASP A 122 1.32 6.36 0.18
C ASP A 122 1.87 4.93 0.12
N VAL A 123 2.06 4.41 -1.10
CA VAL A 123 2.57 3.06 -1.35
C VAL A 123 3.80 3.12 -2.25
N GLN A 124 4.90 2.52 -1.80
CA GLN A 124 6.12 2.32 -2.57
C GLN A 124 6.39 0.83 -2.74
N VAL A 125 6.88 0.42 -3.91
CA VAL A 125 7.33 -0.95 -4.17
C VAL A 125 8.80 -0.95 -4.57
N GLU A 126 9.59 -1.78 -3.91
CA GLU A 126 11.01 -1.96 -4.20
C GLU A 126 11.33 -3.44 -4.51
N PRO A 127 11.88 -3.74 -5.71
CA PRO A 127 12.21 -5.11 -6.10
C PRO A 127 13.49 -5.59 -5.42
N ILE A 128 13.44 -6.76 -4.76
CA ILE A 128 14.60 -7.33 -4.06
C ILE A 128 15.63 -7.89 -5.05
N GLN A 129 16.85 -7.37 -5.02
CA GLN A 129 17.88 -7.80 -5.99
C GLN A 129 18.56 -9.11 -5.58
N GLN A 130 18.80 -9.30 -4.28
CA GLN A 130 19.50 -10.46 -3.72
C GLN A 130 18.92 -10.80 -2.35
N ALA A 131 18.78 -12.08 -2.04
CA ALA A 131 18.28 -12.57 -0.77
C ALA A 131 18.65 -14.04 -0.55
N ASN A 132 18.47 -14.53 0.68
CA ASN A 132 18.59 -15.94 0.99
C ASN A 132 17.53 -16.75 0.23
N LYS A 133 17.95 -17.79 -0.50
CA LYS A 133 17.07 -18.63 -1.33
C LYS A 133 15.93 -19.26 -0.53
N GLN A 134 16.22 -19.79 0.67
CA GLN A 134 15.21 -20.44 1.52
C GLN A 134 14.14 -19.44 1.96
N TYR A 135 14.55 -18.22 2.28
CA TYR A 135 13.61 -17.15 2.65
C TYR A 135 12.69 -16.79 1.48
N ILE A 136 13.23 -16.65 0.27
CA ILE A 136 12.43 -16.32 -0.93
C ILE A 136 11.47 -17.45 -1.31
N GLU A 137 11.89 -18.71 -1.19
CA GLU A 137 11.00 -19.87 -1.38
C GLU A 137 9.85 -19.86 -0.37
N TRP A 138 10.15 -19.54 0.90
CA TRP A 138 9.14 -19.37 1.92
C TRP A 138 8.16 -18.23 1.59
N VAL A 139 8.65 -17.06 1.16
CA VAL A 139 7.80 -15.92 0.76
C VAL A 139 6.83 -16.32 -0.36
N LYS A 140 7.33 -16.99 -1.40
CA LYS A 140 6.51 -17.47 -2.52
C LYS A 140 5.46 -18.49 -2.07
N MET A 141 5.83 -19.37 -1.13
CA MET A 141 4.91 -20.34 -0.57
C MET A 141 3.79 -19.70 0.27
N GLN A 142 4.10 -18.70 1.10
CA GLN A 142 3.10 -18.01 1.93
C GLN A 142 2.13 -17.16 1.08
N THR A 143 2.61 -16.62 -0.03
CA THR A 143 1.84 -15.75 -0.92
C THR A 143 1.20 -16.49 -2.10
N ALA A 144 1.27 -17.83 -2.11
CA ALA A 144 0.66 -18.63 -3.16
C ALA A 144 -0.88 -18.50 -3.12
N PRO A 145 -1.56 -18.53 -4.30
CA PRO A 145 -3.02 -18.51 -4.35
C PRO A 145 -3.63 -19.62 -3.49
N LYS A 146 -4.71 -19.31 -2.75
CA LYS A 146 -5.44 -20.23 -1.85
C LYS A 146 -4.67 -20.69 -0.59
N LYS A 147 -3.54 -20.05 -0.25
CA LYS A 147 -2.89 -20.21 1.07
C LYS A 147 -3.42 -19.27 2.15
N ALA A 148 -4.48 -18.53 1.81
CA ALA A 148 -5.19 -17.65 2.72
C ALA A 148 -5.61 -18.43 3.96
N PHE A 149 -5.12 -18.02 5.14
CA PHE A 149 -5.63 -18.58 6.38
C PHE A 149 -6.88 -17.81 6.80
N LYS A 150 -7.91 -18.54 7.21
CA LYS A 150 -9.14 -17.96 7.77
C LYS A 150 -8.89 -17.65 9.24
N TYR A 151 -9.27 -16.47 9.70
CA TYR A 151 -9.38 -16.22 11.14
C TYR A 151 -10.64 -16.87 11.67
N ASP A 152 -10.67 -17.22 12.95
CA ASP A 152 -11.85 -17.84 13.58
C ASP A 152 -13.14 -17.02 13.34
N GLN A 153 -13.03 -15.69 13.32
CA GLN A 153 -14.14 -14.76 13.06
C GLN A 153 -14.69 -14.81 11.61
N ASP A 154 -13.95 -15.41 10.68
CA ASP A 154 -14.32 -15.57 9.28
C ASP A 154 -14.86 -16.99 8.96
N LEU A 155 -14.86 -17.90 9.95
CA LEU A 155 -15.41 -19.26 9.80
C LEU A 155 -16.93 -19.30 9.99
N ASP A 156 -17.50 -18.33 10.72
CA ASP A 156 -18.92 -18.32 11.11
C ASP A 156 -19.86 -17.64 10.09
N LYS A 157 -19.38 -17.34 8.87
CA LYS A 157 -20.14 -16.60 7.84
C LYS A 157 -20.35 -17.37 6.52
N GLU A 158 -20.15 -18.68 6.51
CA GLU A 158 -20.51 -19.55 5.37
C GLU A 158 -21.91 -20.17 5.51
#